data_AF-A0A3B0VV25-F1
#
_entry.id   AF-A0A3B0VV25-F1
#
_cell.length_a   1.000
_cell.length_b   1.000
_cell.length_c   1.000
_cell.angle_alpha   90.00
_cell.angle_beta   90.00
_cell.angle_gamma   90.00
#
_symmetry.space_group_name_H-M   'P 1'
#
loop_
_entity.id
_entity.type
_entity.pdbx_description
1 polymer ?
#
loop_
_entity_poly.entity_id
_entity_poly.type
_entity_poly.pdbx_seq_one_letter_code
_entity_poly.pdbx_strand_id
1 'polypeptide(L)'
;QHANLMATTFKQQAKHNIEYIHPVEANEVFCRLPTELIKQLQALGFEFHIWPGHSDVIRLVFSHATERSQIDQLTHAINKYQACE
;
A
#
# COMPACT_ATOMS: atom_id res chain seq x y z
N GLN A 1 -6.72 -17.60 -4.26
CA GLN A 1 -6.87 -16.81 -5.50
C GLN A 1 -7.33 -15.38 -5.26
N HIS A 2 -8.25 -15.09 -4.32
CA HIS A 2 -8.73 -13.73 -4.04
C HIS A 2 -7.61 -12.73 -3.63
N ALA A 3 -6.73 -13.12 -2.70
CA ALA A 3 -5.68 -12.24 -2.19
C ALA A 3 -4.69 -11.76 -3.27
N ASN A 4 -4.25 -12.67 -4.15
CA ASN A 4 -3.33 -12.35 -5.26
C ASN A 4 -3.98 -11.39 -6.28
N LEU A 5 -5.30 -11.52 -6.50
CA LEU A 5 -6.05 -10.62 -7.36
C LEU A 5 -6.11 -9.20 -6.77
N MET A 6 -6.29 -9.08 -5.46
CA MET A 6 -6.28 -7.77 -4.78
C MET A 6 -4.91 -7.12 -4.81
N ALA A 7 -3.83 -7.89 -4.59
CA ALA A 7 -2.45 -7.39 -4.71
C ALA A 7 -2.15 -6.88 -6.13
N THR A 8 -2.60 -7.61 -7.16
CA THR A 8 -2.48 -7.19 -8.56
C THR A 8 -3.30 -5.93 -8.84
N THR A 9 -4.53 -5.86 -8.33
CA THR A 9 -5.41 -4.69 -8.49
C THR A 9 -4.80 -3.45 -7.85
N PHE A 10 -4.27 -3.59 -6.64
CA PHE A 10 -3.54 -2.53 -5.95
C PHE A 10 -2.38 -2.01 -6.80
N LYS A 11 -1.54 -2.91 -7.33
CA LYS A 11 -0.41 -2.55 -8.20
C LYS A 11 -0.84 -1.76 -9.44
N GLN A 12 -2.00 -2.09 -10.01
CA GLN A 12 -2.51 -1.41 -11.20
C GLN A 12 -3.10 -0.02 -10.88
N GLN A 13 -3.61 0.20 -9.67
CA GLN A 13 -4.26 1.45 -9.27
C GLN A 13 -3.30 2.43 -8.59
N ALA A 14 -2.41 1.96 -7.71
CA ALA A 14 -1.41 2.79 -7.05
C ALA A 14 -0.20 2.98 -7.99
N LYS A 15 -0.21 4.09 -8.74
CA LYS A 15 0.84 4.45 -9.70
C LYS A 15 1.63 5.69 -9.30
N HIS A 16 1.08 6.52 -8.41
CA HIS A 16 1.68 7.78 -8.00
C HIS A 16 2.15 7.68 -6.55
N ASN A 17 3.26 8.34 -6.21
CA ASN A 17 3.81 8.40 -4.85
C ASN A 17 4.18 7.05 -4.22
N ILE A 18 4.38 6.02 -5.05
CA ILE A 18 4.72 4.66 -4.63
C ILE A 18 5.87 4.10 -5.45
N GLU A 19 6.85 3.52 -4.76
CA GLU A 19 7.97 2.82 -5.37
C GLU A 19 7.93 1.34 -4.94
N TYR A 20 7.80 0.42 -5.89
CA TYR A 20 7.76 -1.01 -5.59
C TYR A 20 9.19 -1.54 -5.43
N ILE A 21 9.54 -2.02 -4.24
CA ILE A 21 10.88 -2.52 -3.92
C ILE A 21 11.07 -3.97 -4.39
N HIS A 22 9.99 -4.75 -4.37
CA HIS A 22 9.98 -6.15 -4.80
C HIS A 22 8.84 -6.41 -5.80
N PRO A 23 8.98 -7.43 -6.68
CA PRO A 23 7.91 -7.84 -7.56
C PRO A 23 6.70 -8.36 -6.75
N VAL A 24 5.51 -7.94 -7.16
CA VAL A 24 4.24 -8.41 -6.59
C VAL A 24 3.92 -9.78 -7.18
N GLU A 25 4.44 -10.84 -6.57
CA GLU A 25 4.27 -12.22 -7.04
C GLU A 25 3.20 -12.99 -6.23
N ALA A 26 2.86 -12.51 -5.04
CA ALA A 26 1.96 -13.18 -4.11
C ALA A 26 0.94 -12.21 -3.51
N ASN A 27 0.45 -12.53 -2.32
CA ASN A 27 -0.44 -11.69 -1.53
C ASN A 27 0.33 -10.64 -0.70
N GLU A 28 1.65 -10.53 -0.85
CA GLU A 28 2.48 -9.56 -0.14
C GLU A 28 3.05 -8.54 -1.13
N VAL A 29 3.00 -7.26 -0.76
CA VAL A 29 3.55 -6.15 -1.55
C VAL A 29 4.49 -5.35 -0.68
N PHE A 30 5.71 -5.16 -1.17
CA PHE A 30 6.72 -4.32 -0.54
C PHE A 30 6.88 -3.06 -1.37
N CYS A 31 6.53 -1.93 -0.77
CA CYS A 31 6.64 -0.64 -1.42
C CYS A 31 7.17 0.42 -0.47
N ARG A 32 7.84 1.39 -1.06
CA ARG A 32 8.28 2.60 -0.42
C ARG A 32 7.26 3.70 -0.67
N LEU A 33 6.85 4.36 0.41
CA LEU A 33 5.94 5.49 0.45
C LEU A 33 6.58 6.61 1.28
N PRO A 34 6.25 7.89 1.02
CA PRO A 34 6.63 8.98 1.90
C PRO A 34 6.18 8.73 3.35
N THR A 35 7.05 9.01 4.33
CA THR A 35 6.76 8.78 5.75
C THR A 35 5.48 9.48 6.21
N GLU A 36 5.16 10.64 5.65
CA GLU A 36 3.91 11.34 5.97
C GLU A 36 2.68 10.62 5.43
N LEU A 37 2.75 10.09 4.20
CA LEU A 37 1.69 9.25 3.65
C LEU A 37 1.48 8.01 4.51
N ILE A 38 2.56 7.36 4.95
CA ILE A 38 2.48 6.21 5.87
C ILE A 38 1.70 6.60 7.14
N LYS A 39 2.03 7.71 7.77
CA LYS A 39 1.31 8.21 8.96
C LYS A 39 -0.16 8.52 8.66
N GLN A 40 -0.46 9.12 7.51
CA GLN A 40 -1.84 9.38 7.09
C GLN A 40 -2.63 8.08 6.91
N LEU A 41 -2.05 7.06 6.28
CA LEU A 41 -2.68 5.76 6.12
C LEU A 41 -2.95 5.08 7.48
N GLN A 42 -2.00 5.15 8.42
CA GLN A 42 -2.22 4.67 9.79
C GLN A 42 -3.35 5.43 10.49
N ALA A 43 -3.43 6.76 10.32
CA ALA A 43 -4.50 7.58 10.88
C ALA A 43 -5.88 7.28 10.26
N LEU A 44 -5.91 6.84 9.00
CA LEU A 44 -7.12 6.34 8.33
C LEU A 44 -7.55 4.93 8.80
N GLY A 45 -6.74 4.28 9.64
CA GLY A 45 -7.01 2.96 10.18
C GLY A 45 -6.48 1.80 9.34
N PHE A 46 -5.61 2.06 8.34
CA PHE A 46 -4.97 1.00 7.58
C PHE A 46 -3.87 0.33 8.41
N GLU A 47 -3.93 -1.00 8.48
CA GLU A 47 -2.94 -1.83 9.15
C GLU A 47 -1.93 -2.40 8.16
N PHE A 48 -0.64 -2.17 8.42
CA PHE A 48 0.47 -2.71 7.64
C PHE A 48 1.75 -2.73 8.48
N HIS A 49 2.77 -3.46 8.01
CA HIS A 49 4.04 -3.55 8.71
C HIS A 49 5.05 -2.58 8.11
N ILE A 50 5.70 -1.77 8.94
CA ILE A 50 6.88 -1.00 8.52
C ILE A 50 8.10 -1.93 8.56
N TRP A 51 8.90 -1.93 7.50
CA TRP A 51 10.06 -2.79 7.40
C TRP A 51 11.14 -2.36 8.41
N PRO A 52 11.67 -3.27 9.26
CA PRO A 52 12.63 -2.92 10.29
C PRO A 52 13.91 -2.33 9.66
N GLY A 53 14.37 -1.20 10.19
CA GLY A 53 15.52 -0.46 9.65
C GLY A 53 15.17 0.55 8.56
N HIS A 54 13.90 0.64 8.16
CA HIS A 54 13.41 1.64 7.21
C HIS A 54 12.19 2.39 7.80
N SER A 55 12.05 3.68 7.49
CA SER A 55 10.90 4.50 7.91
C SER A 55 9.87 4.71 6.80
N ASP A 56 10.31 4.46 5.57
CA ASP A 56 9.62 4.75 4.31
C ASP A 56 9.19 3.47 3.58
N VAL A 57 9.59 2.29 4.04
CA VAL A 57 9.25 1.00 3.42
C VAL A 57 8.18 0.28 4.23
N ILE A 58 7.10 -0.11 3.57
CA ILE A 58 6.02 -0.87 4.17
C ILE A 58 5.83 -2.22 3.47
N ARG A 59 5.33 -3.19 4.23
CA ARG A 59 4.87 -4.50 3.78
C ARG A 59 3.36 -4.56 3.96
N LEU A 60 2.65 -4.58 2.84
CA LEU A 60 1.22 -4.83 2.75
C LEU A 60 0.98 -6.32 2.57
N VAL A 61 0.11 -6.90 3.40
CA VAL A 61 -0.27 -8.31 3.31
C VAL A 61 -1.77 -8.38 3.00
N PHE A 62 -2.09 -8.74 1.77
CA PHE A 62 -3.46 -8.95 1.32
C PHE A 62 -3.92 -10.33 1.79
N SER A 63 -5.14 -10.39 2.34
CA SER A 63 -5.76 -11.61 2.82
C SER A 63 -6.99 -11.93 1.97
N HIS A 64 -7.56 -13.12 2.13
CA HIS A 64 -8.80 -13.46 1.42
C HIS A 64 -9.98 -12.56 1.82
N ALA A 65 -9.92 -11.95 3.01
CA ALA A 65 -10.91 -11.01 3.52
C ALA A 65 -10.69 -9.57 3.02
N THR A 66 -9.61 -9.28 2.28
CA THR A 66 -9.39 -7.94 1.76
C THR A 66 -10.45 -7.62 0.71
N GLU A 67 -11.31 -6.65 1.02
CA GLU A 67 -12.35 -6.19 0.12
C GLU A 67 -11.81 -5.20 -0.92
N ARG A 68 -12.46 -5.16 -2.09
CA ARG A 68 -12.10 -4.21 -3.15
C ARG A 68 -12.22 -2.75 -2.72
N SER A 69 -13.18 -2.42 -1.84
CA SER A 69 -13.33 -1.06 -1.31
C SER A 69 -12.10 -0.62 -0.50
N GLN A 70 -11.46 -1.54 0.23
CA GLN A 70 -10.24 -1.25 0.98
C GLN A 70 -9.08 -0.92 0.02
N ILE A 71 -8.98 -1.65 -1.10
CA ILE A 71 -7.99 -1.35 -2.15
C ILE A 71 -8.23 0.02 -2.76
N ASP A 72 -9.48 0.35 -3.09
CA ASP A 72 -9.84 1.62 -3.71
C ASP A 72 -9.56 2.81 -2.78
N GLN A 73 -9.89 2.69 -1.49
CA GLN A 73 -9.58 3.70 -0.48
C GLN A 73 -8.07 3.89 -0.29
N LEU A 74 -7.32 2.78 -0.23
CA LEU A 74 -5.86 2.81 -0.09
C LEU A 74 -5.19 3.46 -1.30
N THR A 75 -5.56 3.05 -2.52
CA THR A 75 -4.98 3.56 -3.76
C THR A 75 -5.39 5.02 -3.99
N HIS A 76 -6.61 5.40 -3.61
CA HIS A 76 -7.06 6.79 -3.63
C HIS A 76 -6.25 7.66 -2.68
N ALA A 77 -6.03 7.23 -1.43
CA ALA A 77 -5.23 7.97 -0.46
C ALA A 77 -3.78 8.15 -0.94
N ILE A 78 -3.17 7.09 -1.51
CA ILE A 78 -1.80 7.14 -2.06
C ILE A 78 -1.72 8.08 -3.26
N ASN A 79 -2.66 7.99 -4.20
CA ASN A 79 -2.65 8.81 -5.41
C ASN A 79 -3.01 10.28 -5.13
N LYS A 80 -3.85 10.55 -4.13
CA LYS A 80 -4.25 11.92 -3.73
C LYS A 80 -3.20 12.60 -2.85
N TYR A 81 -2.27 11.85 -2.27
CA TYR A 81 -1.19 12.44 -1.48
C TYR A 81 -0.43 13.48 -2.30
N GLN A 82 -0.44 14.70 -1.79
CA GLN A 82 0.41 15.79 -2.25
C GLN A 82 1.33 16.11 -1.09
N ALA A 83 2.64 16.02 -1.31
CA ALA A 83 3.58 16.52 -0.31
C ALA A 83 3.28 18.02 -0.12
N CYS A 84 2.97 18.44 1.10
CA CYS A 84 2.96 19.86 1.43
C CYS A 84 4.40 20.37 1.28
N GLU A 85 4.63 21.31 0.36
CA GLU A 85 5.92 22.00 0.19
C GLU A 85 6.25 22.89 1.39
#